data_AF-A0A1S1BQW2-F1
#
_entry.id   AF-A0A1S1BQW2-F1
#
_cell.length_a   1.000
_cell.length_b   1.000
_cell.length_c   1.000
_cell.angle_alpha   90.00
_cell.angle_beta   90.00
_cell.angle_gamma   90.00
#
_symmetry.space_group_name_H-M   'P 1'
#
loop_
_entity.id
_entity.type
_entity.pdbx_description
1 polymer ?
#
loop_
_entity_poly.entity_id
_entity_poly.type
_entity_poly.pdbx_seq_one_letter_code
_entity_poly.pdbx_strand_id
1 'polypeptide(L)' 'MKRIEKIMNGYVFILVCMIYFLGRLLDFALGQSLSEVVWSFENFMYLLGLATYLFCLIKMKRDGVIDSIW' A
#
# COMPACT_ATOMS: atom_id res chain seq x y z
N MET A 1 -16.62 16.46 -8.35
CA MET A 1 -16.29 15.49 -7.28
C MET A 1 -15.54 14.27 -7.79
N LYS A 2 -16.05 13.51 -8.77
CA LYS A 2 -15.44 12.26 -9.28
C LYS A 2 -13.93 12.29 -9.60
N ARG A 3 -13.39 13.43 -10.04
CA ARG A 3 -11.96 13.60 -10.40
C ARG A 3 -11.05 13.76 -9.18
N ILE A 4 -11.53 14.41 -8.11
CA ILE A 4 -10.77 14.64 -6.88
C ILE A 4 -10.60 13.33 -6.11
N GLU A 5 -11.64 12.51 -6.11
CA GLU A 5 -11.68 11.20 -5.46
C GLU A 5 -10.71 10.20 -6.08
N LYS A 6 -10.67 10.14 -7.42
CA LYS A 6 -9.65 9.44 -8.21
C LYS A 6 -8.22 9.82 -7.79
N ILE A 7 -7.97 11.12 -7.79
CA ILE A 7 -6.68 11.71 -7.48
C ILE A 7 -6.27 11.38 -6.05
N MET A 8 -7.20 11.48 -5.09
CA MET A 8 -6.96 11.10 -3.69
C MET A 8 -6.63 9.62 -3.54
N ASN A 9 -7.39 8.71 -4.16
CA ASN A 9 -7.13 7.27 -4.07
C ASN A 9 -5.74 6.91 -4.63
N GLY A 10 -5.35 7.54 -5.75
CA GLY A 10 -4.02 7.41 -6.32
C GLY A 10 -2.92 7.95 -5.38
N TYR A 11 -3.12 9.12 -4.76
CA TYR A 11 -2.15 9.67 -3.81
C TYR A 11 -2.01 8.82 -2.55
N VAL A 12 -3.11 8.30 -2.00
CA VAL A 12 -3.06 7.41 -0.84
C VAL A 12 -2.33 6.10 -1.18
N PHE A 13 -2.57 5.53 -2.37
CA PHE A 13 -1.84 4.35 -2.82
C PHE A 13 -0.33 4.62 -2.96
N ILE A 14 0.05 5.74 -3.59
CA ILE A 14 1.45 6.16 -3.71
C ILE A 14 2.08 6.35 -2.33
N LEU A 15 1.37 6.99 -1.39
CA LEU A 15 1.85 7.21 -0.03
C LEU A 15 2.10 5.89 0.71
N VAL A 16 1.19 4.92 0.60
CA VAL A 16 1.36 3.58 1.20
C VAL A 16 2.57 2.87 0.62
N CYS A 17 2.76 2.93 -0.72
CA CYS A 17 3.95 2.39 -1.37
C CYS A 17 5.23 3.08 -0.89
N MET A 18 5.23 4.41 -0.75
CA MET A 18 6.39 5.15 -0.25
C MET A 18 6.74 4.74 1.18
N ILE A 19 5.77 4.67 2.08
CA ILE A 19 5.99 4.23 3.47
C ILE A 19 6.58 2.81 3.51
N TYR A 20 6.06 1.92 2.68
CA TYR A 20 6.59 0.56 2.55
C TYR A 20 8.06 0.55 2.11
N PHE A 21 8.41 1.23 1.00
CA PHE A 21 9.79 1.27 0.53
C PHE A 21 10.74 1.94 1.54
N LEU A 22 10.29 3.02 2.19
CA LEU A 22 11.11 3.76 3.15
C LEU A 22 11.41 2.91 4.39
N GLY A 23 10.42 2.17 4.91
CA GLY A 23 10.60 1.25 6.03
C GLY A 23 11.63 0.17 5.70
N ARG A 24 11.52 -0.47 4.53
CA ARG A 24 12.46 -1.54 4.13
C ARG A 24 13.87 -1.03 3.84
N LEU A 25 13.99 0.17 3.27
CA LEU A 25 15.30 0.83 3.11
C LEU A 25 15.94 1.15 4.46
N LEU A 26 15.13 1.54 5.46
CA LEU A 26 15.60 1.79 6.81
C LEU A 26 16.07 0.49 7.48
N ASP A 27 15.32 -0.61 7.37
CA ASP A 27 15.72 -1.90 7.94
C ASP A 27 17.01 -2.44 7.32
N PHE A 28 17.18 -2.27 6.01
CA PHE A 28 18.41 -2.59 5.31
C PHE A 28 19.58 -1.70 5.78
N ALA A 29 19.34 -0.40 5.98
CA ALA A 29 20.35 0.55 6.48
C ALA A 29 20.75 0.26 7.94
N LEU A 30 19.84 -0.30 8.74
CA LEU A 30 20.10 -0.70 10.13
C LEU A 30 20.83 -2.05 10.26
N GLY A 31 21.18 -2.68 9.14
CA GLY A 31 22.09 -3.83 9.11
C GLY A 31 21.42 -5.18 8.90
N GLN A 32 20.12 -5.24 8.60
CA GLN A 32 19.49 -6.48 8.17
C GLN A 32 19.89 -6.84 6.73
N SER A 33 20.12 -8.13 6.49
CA SER A 33 20.39 -8.61 5.13
C SER A 33 19.14 -8.49 4.25
N LEU A 34 19.32 -8.31 2.94
CA LEU A 34 18.22 -8.17 2.00
C LEU A 34 17.26 -9.37 2.04
N SER A 35 17.78 -10.57 2.30
CA SER A 35 16.99 -11.78 2.50
C SER A 35 16.14 -11.73 3.77
N GLU A 36 16.69 -11.26 4.90
CA GLU A 36 15.94 -11.16 6.15
C GLU A 36 14.80 -10.14 6.03
N VAL A 37 15.06 -9.00 5.38
CA VAL A 37 14.06 -7.97 5.16
C VAL A 37 12.91 -8.48 4.29
N VAL A 38 13.22 -9.22 3.21
CA VAL A 38 12.21 -9.79 2.29
C VAL A 38 11.38 -10.90 2.94
N TRP A 39 12.01 -11.80 3.71
CA TRP A 39 11.33 -12.92 4.37
C TRP A 39 10.82 -12.60 5.79
N SER A 40 10.98 -11.36 6.25
CA SER A 40 10.50 -10.94 7.57
C SER A 40 8.98 -11.00 7.69
N PHE A 41 8.52 -11.33 8.90
CA PHE A 41 7.10 -11.29 9.23
C PHE A 41 6.48 -9.90 9.05
N GLU A 42 7.24 -8.84 9.33
CA GLU A 42 6.80 -7.46 9.07
C GLU A 42 6.51 -7.23 7.58
N ASN A 43 7.37 -7.70 6.68
CA ASN A 43 7.16 -7.57 5.24
C ASN A 43 5.86 -8.26 4.81
N PHE A 44 5.59 -9.44 5.36
CA PHE A 44 4.33 -10.14 5.15
C PHE A 44 3.12 -9.32 5.64
N MET A 45 3.19 -8.72 6.82
CA MET A 45 2.13 -7.87 7.37
C MET A 45 1.88 -6.63 6.51
N TYR A 46 2.93 -6.00 5.97
CA TYR A 46 2.79 -4.89 5.04
C TYR A 46 2.12 -5.29 3.72
N LEU A 47 2.52 -6.42 3.13
CA LEU A 47 1.89 -6.97 1.92
C LEU A 47 0.42 -7.30 2.16
N LEU A 48 0.09 -7.88 3.32
CA LEU A 48 -1.28 -8.17 3.73
C LEU A 48 -2.11 -6.89 3.89
N GLY A 49 -1.54 -5.83 4.47
CA GLY A 49 -2.17 -4.52 4.60
C GLY A 49 -2.46 -3.87 3.24
N LEU A 50 -1.49 -3.91 2.32
CA LEU A 50 -1.64 -3.45 0.94
C LEU A 50 -2.74 -4.23 0.19
N ALA A 51 -2.74 -5.56 0.31
CA ALA A 51 -3.74 -6.42 -0.31
C ALA A 51 -5.15 -6.13 0.24
N THR A 52 -5.27 -5.94 1.55
CA THR A 52 -6.53 -5.60 2.22
C THR A 52 -7.04 -4.23 1.76
N TYR A 53 -6.16 -3.24 1.69
CA TYR A 53 -6.50 -1.90 1.18
C TYR A 53 -7.00 -1.95 -0.27
N LEU A 54 -6.31 -2.68 -1.15
CA LEU A 54 -6.75 -2.92 -2.53
C LEU A 54 -8.11 -3.60 -2.58
N PHE A 55 -8.33 -4.62 -1.75
CA PHE A 55 -9.61 -5.32 -1.69
C PHE A 55 -10.75 -4.39 -1.24
N CYS A 56 -10.52 -3.55 -0.24
CA CYS A 56 -11.46 -2.53 0.19
C CYS A 56 -11.81 -1.55 -0.94
N LEU A 57 -10.81 -1.04 -1.66
CA LEU A 57 -11.04 -0.15 -2.81
C LEU A 57 -11.84 -0.84 -3.92
N ILE A 58 -11.53 -2.10 -4.24
CA ILE A 58 -12.27 -2.88 -5.24
C ILE A 58 -13.72 -3.08 -4.81
N LYS A 59 -13.94 -3.41 -3.53
CA LYS A 59 -15.28 -3.58 -2.96
C LYS A 59 -16.07 -2.27 -3.02
N MET A 60 -15.49 -1.16 -2.56
CA MET A 60 -16.14 0.16 -2.60
C MET A 60 -16.49 0.58 -4.02
N LYS A 61 -15.67 0.24 -5.03
CA LYS A 61 -16.00 0.47 -6.43
C LYS A 61 -17.16 -0.41 -6.91
N ARG A 62 -17.20 -1.68 -6.52
CA ARG A 62 -18.32 -2.59 -6.84
C ARG A 62 -19.64 -2.13 -6.20
N ASP A 63 -19.57 -1.60 -4.99
CA ASP A 63 -20.72 -1.09 -4.25
C ASP A 63 -21.17 0.30 -4.74
N GLY A 64 -20.47 0.90 -5.72
CA GLY A 64 -20.79 2.21 -6.28
C GLY A 64 -20.49 3.38 -5.32
N VAL A 65 -19.78 3.13 -4.22
CA VAL A 65 -19.39 4.15 -3.24
C VAL A 65 -18.34 5.10 -3.84
N ILE A 66 -17.41 4.54 -4.62
CA ILE A 66 -16.38 5.29 -5.35
C ILE A 66 -16.52 5.05 -6.85
N ASP A 67 -16.38 6.09 -7.66
CA ASP A 67 -16.45 5.97 -9.13
C ASP A 67 -15.23 5.28 -9.73
N SER A 68 -14.07 5.35 -9.06
CA SER A 68 -12.86 4.72 -9.55
C SER A 68 -11.80 4.52 -8.47
N ILE A 69 -11.04 3.43 -8.66
CA ILE A 69 -9.83 3.09 -7.89
C ILE A 69 -8.65 3.98 -8.32
N TRP A 70 -8.69 4.50 -9.56
CA TRP A 70 -7.67 5.35 -10.21
C TRP A 70 -8.28 6.53 -10.94
#